data_AF-A0A0F8W3E1-F1
#
_entry.id   AF-A0A0F8W3E1-F1
#
_cell.length_a   1.000
_cell.length_b   1.000
_cell.length_c   1.000
_cell.angle_alpha   90.00
_cell.angle_beta   90.00
_cell.angle_gamma   90.00
#
_symmetry.space_group_name_H-M   'P 1'
#
loop_
_entity.id
_entity.type
_entity.pdbx_description
1 polymer ?
#
loop_
_entity_poly.entity_id
_entity_poly.type
_entity_poly.pdbx_seq_one_letter_code
_entity_poly.pdbx_strand_id
1 'polypeptide(L)' 'HALCLMTGADLLIVNTPTFEPPKEDHITLTEAVELKTQVEAKQLVLTNINHNNRPHDELEVYTNQFPGVTVAYDGMDLEV' A
#
# COMPACT_ATOMS: atom_id res chain seq x y z
N HIS A 1 17.00 6.58 -8.68
CA HIS A 1 16.64 6.09 -10.02
C HIS A 1 15.38 5.22 -10.03
N ALA A 2 15.14 4.33 -9.06
CA ALA A 2 13.97 3.44 -9.07
C ALA A 2 12.59 4.14 -9.16
N LEU A 3 12.43 5.34 -8.59
CA LEU A 3 11.17 6.08 -8.63
C LEU A 3 10.66 6.35 -10.06
N CYS A 4 11.55 6.60 -11.03
CA CYS A 4 11.13 6.93 -12.40
C CYS A 4 10.46 5.75 -13.12
N LEU A 5 10.64 4.52 -12.62
CA LEU A 5 9.98 3.33 -13.18
C LEU A 5 8.50 3.24 -12.74
N MET A 6 8.15 3.87 -11.62
CA MET A 6 6.80 3.84 -11.04
C MET A 6 5.99 5.10 -11.36
N THR A 7 6.65 6.16 -11.85
CA THR A 7 6.01 7.45 -12.11
C THR A 7 4.86 7.31 -13.12
N GLY A 8 3.67 7.77 -12.73
CA GLY A 8 2.46 7.78 -13.54
C GLY A 8 1.77 6.41 -13.65
N ALA A 9 2.13 5.42 -12.83
CA ALA A 9 1.51 4.10 -12.87
C ALA A 9 -0.01 4.16 -12.58
N ASP A 10 -0.79 3.38 -13.32
CA ASP A 10 -2.22 3.22 -13.03
C ASP A 10 -2.44 2.49 -11.70
N LEU A 11 -1.61 1.48 -11.42
CA LEU A 11 -1.66 0.68 -10.20
C LEU A 11 -0.26 0.44 -9.64
N LEU A 12 -0.08 0.77 -8.35
CA LEU A 12 1.10 0.43 -7.56
C LEU A 12 0.72 -0.67 -6.56
N ILE A 13 1.46 -1.77 -6.53
CA ILE A 13 1.27 -2.85 -5.56
C ILE A 13 2.47 -2.87 -4.61
N VAL A 14 2.23 -2.71 -3.32
CA VAL A 14 3.26 -2.66 -2.28
C VAL A 14 3.09 -3.82 -1.32
N ASN A 15 4.16 -4.58 -1.09
CA ASN A 15 4.12 -5.70 -0.16
C ASN A 15 4.47 -5.27 1.26
N THR A 16 3.94 -6.01 2.24
CA THR A 16 4.42 -6.03 3.62
C THR A 16 4.58 -4.67 4.31
N PRO A 17 3.69 -3.69 4.11
CA PRO A 17 3.81 -2.47 4.88
C PRO A 17 3.61 -2.80 6.37
N THR A 18 4.43 -2.26 7.26
CA THR A 18 4.16 -2.34 8.70
C THR A 18 3.22 -1.22 9.12
N PHE A 19 2.45 -1.42 10.20
CA PHE A 19 1.57 -0.35 10.70
C PHE A 19 2.38 0.79 11.33
N GLU A 20 3.40 0.44 12.11
CA GLU A 20 4.31 1.35 12.81
C GLU A 20 5.77 0.92 12.63
N PRO A 21 6.75 1.79 12.90
CA PRO A 21 8.16 1.41 13.00
C PRO A 21 8.37 0.31 14.06
N PRO A 22 9.40 -0.56 13.97
CA PRO A 22 10.63 -0.43 13.17
C PRO A 22 10.56 -1.00 11.74
N LYS A 23 11.51 -0.54 10.90
CA LYS A 23 11.58 -0.71 9.44
C LYS A 23 12.95 -1.25 9.00
N GLU A 24 13.28 -2.50 9.32
CA GLU A 24 14.59 -3.01 8.86
C GLU A 24 14.61 -3.18 7.33
N ASP A 25 13.57 -3.79 6.75
CA ASP A 25 13.49 -4.04 5.29
C ASP A 25 12.12 -3.73 4.66
N HIS A 26 11.23 -3.07 5.42
CA HIS A 26 9.85 -2.79 5.00
C HIS A 26 9.49 -1.33 5.22
N ILE A 27 8.70 -0.75 4.32
CA ILE A 27 8.12 0.58 4.51
C ILE A 27 6.89 0.50 5.41
N THR A 28 6.51 1.59 6.07
CA THR A 28 5.20 1.66 6.74
C THR A 28 4.07 1.86 5.75
N LEU A 29 2.84 1.61 6.19
CA LEU A 29 1.63 1.92 5.45
C LEU A 29 1.61 3.39 5.02
N THR A 30 1.95 4.31 5.93
CA THR A 30 2.02 5.74 5.64
C THR A 30 3.04 6.08 4.56
N GLU A 31 4.21 5.43 4.58
CA GLU A 31 5.23 5.61 3.54
C GLU A 31 4.78 5.04 2.20
N ALA A 32 4.01 3.95 2.17
CA ALA A 32 3.42 3.43 0.94
C ALA A 32 2.43 4.44 0.32
N VAL A 33 1.63 5.10 1.16
CA VAL A 33 0.70 6.17 0.74
C VAL A 33 1.47 7.41 0.24
N GLU A 34 2.55 7.79 0.92
CA GLU A 34 3.44 8.86 0.47
C GLU A 34 4.10 8.50 -0.88
N LEU A 35 4.57 7.26 -1.04
CA LEU A 35 5.16 6.76 -2.28
C LEU A 35 4.17 6.86 -3.44
N LYS A 36 2.91 6.40 -3.26
CA LYS A 36 1.84 6.56 -4.25
C LYS A 36 1.72 8.01 -4.73
N THR A 37 1.73 8.95 -3.78
CA THR A 37 1.62 10.38 -4.08
C THR A 37 2.85 10.88 -4.83
N GLN A 38 4.06 10.51 -4.39
CA GLN A 38 5.32 10.92 -5.02
C GLN A 38 5.47 10.43 -6.45
N VAL A 39 4.96 9.23 -6.75
CA VAL A 39 5.02 8.66 -8.11
C VAL A 39 3.76 8.93 -8.92
N GLU A 40 2.82 9.74 -8.42
CA GLU A 40 1.56 10.07 -9.10
C GLU A 40 0.75 8.84 -9.51
N ALA A 41 0.81 7.77 -8.72
CA ALA A 41 0.05 6.56 -9.02
C ALA A 41 -1.44 6.75 -8.73
N LYS A 42 -2.31 6.29 -9.65
CA LYS A 42 -3.77 6.44 -9.49
C LYS A 42 -4.28 5.57 -8.34
N GLN A 43 -3.85 4.32 -8.29
CA GLN A 43 -4.22 3.34 -7.27
C GLN A 43 -3.02 2.76 -6.53
N LEU A 44 -3.22 2.40 -5.27
CA LEU A 44 -2.28 1.67 -4.42
C LEU A 44 -2.99 0.46 -3.81
N VAL A 45 -2.38 -0.71 -3.98
CA VAL A 45 -2.83 -1.95 -3.34
C VAL A 45 -1.77 -2.41 -2.36
N LEU A 46 -2.16 -2.56 -1.09
CA LEU A 46 -1.33 -3.07 -0.02
C LEU A 46 -1.55 -4.59 0.08
N THR A 47 -0.48 -5.38 0.01
CA THR A 47 -0.56 -6.84 0.06
C THR A 47 0.45 -7.45 1.03
N ASN A 48 0.36 -8.76 1.25
CA ASN A 48 1.19 -9.52 2.18
C ASN A 48 1.15 -8.95 3.61
N ILE A 49 -0.07 -8.71 4.11
CA ILE A 49 -0.32 -8.18 5.45
C ILE A 49 0.10 -9.23 6.49
N ASN A 50 1.07 -8.89 7.33
CA ASN A 50 1.66 -9.81 8.30
C ASN A 50 1.26 -9.46 9.75
N HIS A 51 1.77 -10.21 10.73
CA HIS A 51 1.48 -10.03 12.16
C HIS A 51 2.02 -8.73 12.77
N ASN A 52 2.87 -7.98 12.05
CA ASN A 52 3.32 -6.64 12.45
C ASN A 52 2.39 -5.54 11.93
N ASN A 53 1.19 -5.94 11.51
CA ASN A 53 0.16 -5.06 11.02
C ASN A 53 -1.14 -5.28 11.79
N ARG A 54 -2.09 -4.37 11.62
CA ARG A 54 -3.44 -4.53 12.16
C ARG A 54 -4.19 -5.64 11.41
N PRO A 55 -5.23 -6.23 12.03
CA PRO A 55 -6.21 -7.05 11.34
C PRO A 55 -6.73 -6.37 10.06
N HIS A 56 -7.10 -7.18 9.06
CA HIS A 56 -7.50 -6.68 7.74
C HIS A 56 -8.68 -5.69 7.80
N ASP A 57 -9.69 -5.98 8.62
CA ASP A 57 -10.85 -5.12 8.85
C ASP A 57 -10.47 -3.76 9.44
N GLU A 58 -9.57 -3.75 10.43
CA GLU A 58 -9.02 -2.50 10.97
C GLU A 58 -8.21 -1.71 9.93
N LEU A 59 -7.46 -2.41 9.08
CA LEU A 59 -6.69 -1.80 8.00
C LEU A 59 -7.59 -1.18 6.95
N GLU A 60 -8.64 -1.86 6.50
CA GLU A 60 -9.61 -1.28 5.56
C GLU A 60 -10.19 0.02 6.11
N VAL A 61 -10.68 -0.01 7.36
CA VAL A 61 -11.23 1.17 8.03
C VAL A 61 -10.21 2.30 8.07
N TYR A 62 -8.96 2.00 8.40
CA TYR A 62 -7.89 2.98 8.43
C TYR A 62 -7.56 3.52 7.03
N THR A 63 -7.50 2.67 6.01
CA THR A 63 -7.13 3.07 4.63
C THR A 63 -8.22 3.86 3.91
N ASN A 64 -9.48 3.79 4.36
CA ASN A 64 -10.60 4.55 3.78
C ASN A 64 -10.38 6.08 3.79
N GLN A 65 -9.49 6.58 4.66
CA GLN A 65 -9.12 8.00 4.66
C GLN A 65 -8.18 8.41 3.52
N PHE A 66 -7.60 7.43 2.79
CA PHE A 66 -6.65 7.65 1.70
C PHE A 66 -7.28 7.28 0.35
N PRO A 67 -7.59 8.25 -0.52
CA PRO A 67 -8.21 7.97 -1.82
C PRO A 67 -7.36 7.07 -2.72
N GLY A 68 -7.99 6.05 -3.28
CA GLY A 68 -7.36 5.10 -4.19
C GLY A 68 -6.37 4.16 -3.50
N VAL A 69 -6.54 3.89 -2.21
CA VAL A 69 -5.78 2.89 -1.45
C VAL A 69 -6.70 1.72 -1.12
N THR A 70 -6.21 0.49 -1.31
CA THR A 70 -6.97 -0.73 -1.02
C THR A 70 -6.07 -1.78 -0.38
N VAL A 71 -6.63 -2.57 0.53
CA VAL A 71 -5.95 -3.69 1.17
C VAL A 71 -6.36 -4.96 0.43
N ALA A 72 -5.38 -5.73 -0.04
CA ALA A 72 -5.63 -6.98 -0.76
C ALA A 72 -6.00 -8.12 0.18
N TYR A 73 -6.89 -8.99 -0.30
CA TYR A 73 -7.28 -10.23 0.35
C TYR A 73 -7.30 -11.40 -0.65
N ASP A 74 -7.27 -12.63 -0.13
CA ASP A 74 -7.26 -13.83 -0.95
C ASP A 74 -8.54 -13.95 -1.78
N GLY A 75 -8.38 -14.11 -3.10
CA GLY A 75 -9.49 -14.16 -4.05
C GLY A 75 -10.00 -12.80 -4.52
N MET A 76 -9.32 -11.71 -4.18
CA MET A 76 -9.59 -10.37 -4.72
C MET A 76 -9.18 -10.27 -6.19
N ASP A 77 -10.09 -9.80 -7.03
CA ASP A 77 -9.83 -9.41 -8.43
C ASP A 77 -9.97 -7.88 -8.60
N LEU A 78 -9.10 -7.29 -9.40
CA LEU A 78 -9.09 -5.86 -9.73
C LEU A 78 -9.01 -5.65 -11.24
N GLU A 79 -9.80 -4.72 -11.75
CA GLU A 79 -9.71 -4.22 -13.12
C GLU A 79 -8.81 -2.98 -13.15
N VAL A 80 -7.88 -2.91 -14.12
CA VAL A 80 -6.87 -1.85 -14.24
C VAL A 80 -6.98 -1.15 -15.58
#